data_AF-A0A944X4A6-F1
#
_entry.id   AF-A0A944X4A6-F1
#
_cell.length_a   1.000
_cell.length_b   1.000
_cell.length_c   1.000
_cell.angle_alpha   90.00
_cell.angle_beta   90.00
_cell.angle_gamma   90.00
#
_symmetry.space_group_name_H-M   'P 1'
#
loop_
_entity.id
_entity.type
_entity.pdbx_description
1 polymer ?
#
loop_
_entity_poly.entity_id
_entity_poly.type
_entity_poly.pdbx_seq_one_letter_code
_entity_poly.pdbx_strand_id
1 'polypeptide(L)'
;MKKTFISVFSFLILISLAGCDNSTPNTTPSIFNGNLTGSYYEGNYVYGAAMNLAWNELNENILEENLVLDTDDEDALGYVEKFNNAAFSKADLDRDSYYVKSGYGQKTLKTINKESKKKFPEKSFGDLELDLSDRDIISYAYFLKQVEYLVAFEETDTARFNGEKVRGFYSDGEEQDENVEIIKYWSDDKFIISLKLKDDMDELILAKGFDMDDPEGIVYEINDLGDSQREILTEDEVFRMPNLHLDYHRDYEELLGKFLANQGFEDYAIAAMFENIKFDMDSKGAR
;
A
#
# COMPACT_ATOMS: atom_id res chain seq x y z
N MET A 1 31.49 -10.14 3.55
CA MET A 1 30.33 -10.70 4.30
C MET A 1 29.12 -10.53 3.39
N LYS A 2 28.21 -11.51 3.28
CA LYS A 2 26.90 -11.25 2.65
C LYS A 2 25.98 -10.64 3.70
N LYS A 3 25.49 -9.42 3.46
CA LYS A 3 24.26 -8.93 4.12
C LYS A 3 23.08 -9.53 3.34
N THR A 4 22.06 -10.00 4.04
CA THR A 4 20.75 -10.27 3.44
C THR A 4 19.95 -8.98 3.59
N PHE A 5 19.54 -8.37 2.49
CA PHE A 5 18.58 -7.26 2.53
C PHE A 5 17.16 -7.82 2.57
N ILE A 6 16.24 -7.05 3.16
CA ILE A 6 14.80 -7.26 3.14
C ILE A 6 14.22 -5.87 2.86
N SER A 7 13.86 -5.59 1.62
CA SER A 7 13.22 -4.32 1.24
C SER A 7 11.78 -4.30 1.74
N VAL A 8 11.40 -3.26 2.46
CA VAL A 8 10.01 -3.00 2.85
C VAL A 8 9.34 -2.16 1.77
N PHE A 9 8.45 -2.78 0.98
CA PHE A 9 7.74 -2.10 -0.10
C PHE A 9 6.45 -1.44 0.42
N SER A 10 6.22 -0.18 0.06
CA SER A 10 4.93 0.51 0.23
C SER A 10 4.57 1.23 -1.06
N PHE A 11 3.46 0.80 -1.69
CA PHE A 11 3.06 1.23 -3.03
C PHE A 11 1.97 2.29 -3.01
N LEU A 12 2.09 3.30 -3.90
CA LEU A 12 0.98 4.07 -4.44
C LEU A 12 1.27 4.37 -5.92
N ILE A 13 0.25 4.31 -6.79
CA ILE A 13 0.42 4.37 -8.25
C ILE A 13 -0.60 5.34 -8.89
N LEU A 14 -0.17 6.15 -9.87
CA LEU A 14 -0.99 7.15 -10.58
C LEU A 14 -0.78 7.04 -12.10
N ILE A 15 -1.82 7.35 -12.89
CA ILE A 15 -1.94 6.87 -14.29
C ILE A 15 -1.35 7.83 -15.35
N SER A 16 -0.66 7.26 -16.35
CA SER A 16 -0.70 7.69 -17.77
C SER A 16 -0.33 6.51 -18.71
N LEU A 17 -0.90 6.47 -19.92
CA LEU A 17 -1.08 5.25 -20.74
C LEU A 17 -0.19 5.15 -22.00
N ALA A 18 0.46 3.99 -22.24
CA ALA A 18 0.46 3.20 -23.52
C ALA A 18 1.62 2.17 -23.70
N GLY A 19 1.30 0.94 -24.17
CA GLY A 19 2.14 0.24 -25.19
C GLY A 19 3.03 -0.99 -24.82
N CYS A 20 2.45 -2.20 -24.91
CA CYS A 20 2.95 -3.53 -25.38
C CYS A 20 4.43 -4.04 -25.28
N ASP A 21 4.53 -5.31 -24.83
CA ASP A 21 5.35 -6.46 -25.33
C ASP A 21 6.91 -6.49 -25.35
N ASN A 22 7.62 -7.60 -25.03
CA ASN A 22 7.23 -8.87 -24.37
C ASN A 22 8.45 -9.71 -23.87
N SER A 23 8.21 -10.63 -22.92
CA SER A 23 9.01 -11.79 -22.45
C SER A 23 10.34 -11.59 -21.69
N THR A 24 10.33 -11.89 -20.38
CA THR A 24 11.49 -12.25 -19.51
C THR A 24 11.68 -13.80 -19.56
N PRO A 25 11.97 -14.65 -18.53
CA PRO A 25 12.35 -14.51 -17.11
C PRO A 25 13.71 -15.25 -16.83
N ASN A 26 14.15 -15.75 -15.64
CA ASN A 26 13.67 -15.79 -14.24
C ASN A 26 14.86 -15.98 -13.27
N THR A 27 14.73 -15.58 -12.01
CA THR A 27 15.26 -16.29 -10.82
C THR A 27 14.17 -16.29 -9.75
N THR A 28 13.97 -17.36 -8.96
CA THR A 28 12.75 -17.49 -8.11
C THR A 28 12.69 -16.48 -6.96
N PRO A 29 11.76 -15.49 -6.96
CA PRO A 29 11.60 -14.50 -5.89
C PRO A 29 10.57 -14.97 -4.84
N SER A 30 10.15 -14.07 -3.95
CA SER A 30 8.85 -14.21 -3.28
C SER A 30 7.76 -14.36 -4.34
N ILE A 31 6.83 -15.32 -4.15
CA ILE A 31 5.70 -15.47 -5.07
C ILE A 31 4.65 -14.43 -4.68
N PHE A 32 4.72 -13.29 -5.36
CA PHE A 32 3.65 -12.30 -5.32
C PHE A 32 2.37 -12.94 -5.92
N ASN A 33 1.38 -13.18 -5.07
CA ASN A 33 0.29 -14.13 -5.35
C ASN A 33 -0.86 -13.59 -6.23
N GLY A 34 -0.79 -12.35 -6.74
CA GLY A 34 -1.85 -11.79 -7.59
C GLY A 34 -3.19 -11.60 -6.86
N ASN A 35 -3.13 -11.10 -5.62
CA ASN A 35 -4.28 -10.97 -4.71
C ASN A 35 -4.37 -9.55 -4.11
N LEU A 36 -4.20 -8.52 -4.92
CA LEU A 36 -4.48 -7.15 -4.49
C LEU A 36 -6.00 -6.96 -4.34
N THR A 37 -6.40 -6.44 -3.19
CA THR A 37 -7.79 -6.18 -2.78
C THR A 37 -8.12 -4.69 -2.86
N GLY A 38 -7.49 -3.96 -3.78
CA GLY A 38 -7.70 -2.53 -4.00
C GLY A 38 -9.03 -2.19 -4.67
N SER A 39 -9.17 -0.93 -5.08
CA SER A 39 -10.38 -0.36 -5.69
C SER A 39 -10.06 0.95 -6.42
N TYR A 40 -10.95 1.41 -7.31
CA TYR A 40 -10.72 2.62 -8.10
C TYR A 40 -11.21 3.90 -7.40
N TYR A 41 -10.32 4.88 -7.27
CA TYR A 41 -10.63 6.23 -6.80
C TYR A 41 -10.15 7.29 -7.79
N GLU A 42 -11.08 8.15 -8.24
CA GLU A 42 -10.84 9.18 -9.27
C GLU A 42 -10.13 8.67 -10.54
N GLY A 43 -10.36 7.39 -10.87
CA GLY A 43 -9.77 6.68 -12.01
C GLY A 43 -8.47 5.93 -11.71
N ASN A 44 -7.87 6.09 -10.53
CA ASN A 44 -6.63 5.41 -10.11
C ASN A 44 -6.95 4.15 -9.30
N TYR A 45 -6.23 3.05 -9.52
CA TYR A 45 -6.32 1.89 -8.63
C TYR A 45 -5.55 2.18 -7.33
N VAL A 46 -6.26 2.14 -6.20
CA VAL A 46 -5.73 2.37 -4.86
C VAL A 46 -5.77 1.07 -4.07
N TYR A 47 -4.67 0.73 -3.40
CA TYR A 47 -4.53 -0.44 -2.53
C TYR A 47 -3.80 -0.05 -1.24
N GLY A 48 -4.29 -0.53 -0.10
CA GLY A 48 -3.67 -0.34 1.21
C GLY A 48 -3.49 -1.66 1.95
N ALA A 49 -2.26 -2.00 2.30
CA ALA A 49 -1.92 -3.25 2.99
C ALA A 49 -2.62 -3.45 4.36
N ALA A 50 -3.15 -2.39 4.97
CA ALA A 50 -3.76 -2.43 6.29
C ALA A 50 -4.94 -3.41 6.38
N MET A 51 -5.80 -3.53 5.35
CA MET A 51 -6.94 -4.45 5.43
C MET A 51 -6.49 -5.92 5.48
N ASN A 52 -5.44 -6.29 4.74
CA ASN A 52 -4.87 -7.65 4.82
C ASN A 52 -4.31 -7.95 6.22
N LEU A 53 -3.71 -6.97 6.89
CA LEU A 53 -3.26 -7.13 8.29
C LEU A 53 -4.45 -7.39 9.24
N ALA A 54 -5.56 -6.66 9.08
CA ALA A 54 -6.76 -6.84 9.89
C ALA A 54 -7.44 -8.19 9.64
N TRP A 55 -7.50 -8.63 8.38
CA TRP A 55 -8.03 -9.95 8.01
C TRP A 55 -7.19 -11.09 8.58
N ASN A 56 -5.86 -11.02 8.43
CA ASN A 56 -4.96 -12.03 8.97
C ASN A 56 -5.05 -12.08 10.51
N GLU A 57 -5.17 -10.95 11.20
CA GLU A 57 -5.35 -10.89 12.65
C GLU A 57 -6.71 -11.48 13.13
N LEU A 58 -7.75 -11.46 12.28
CA LEU A 58 -9.04 -12.13 12.54
C LEU A 58 -8.89 -13.66 12.42
N ASN A 59 -8.34 -14.13 11.29
CA ASN A 59 -8.08 -15.55 11.06
C ASN A 59 -7.14 -16.14 12.13
N GLU A 60 -5.99 -15.50 12.39
CA GLU A 60 -4.95 -15.99 13.30
C GLU A 60 -5.36 -16.06 14.78
N ASN A 61 -6.25 -15.16 15.26
CA ASN A 61 -6.48 -14.96 16.70
C ASN A 61 -7.95 -15.07 17.16
N ILE A 62 -8.91 -15.17 16.23
CA ILE A 62 -10.34 -15.29 16.56
C ILE A 62 -10.93 -16.57 15.97
N LEU A 63 -10.73 -16.81 14.68
CA LEU A 63 -11.27 -18.00 13.99
C LEU A 63 -10.37 -19.24 14.17
N GLU A 64 -9.06 -19.04 14.33
CA GLU A 64 -8.00 -20.06 14.30
C GLU A 64 -7.89 -20.83 12.96
N GLU A 65 -8.61 -20.37 11.93
CA GLU A 65 -8.61 -20.85 10.54
C GLU A 65 -8.91 -19.71 9.56
N ASN A 66 -8.92 -19.99 8.25
CA ASN A 66 -9.31 -19.00 7.24
C ASN A 66 -10.82 -18.73 7.27
N LEU A 67 -11.23 -17.47 7.15
CA LEU A 67 -12.65 -17.10 7.06
C LEU A 67 -13.31 -17.72 5.83
N VAL A 68 -14.49 -18.32 6.03
CA VAL A 68 -15.37 -18.86 4.98
C VAL A 68 -16.76 -18.24 5.15
N LEU A 69 -17.46 -17.94 4.06
CA LEU A 69 -18.82 -17.40 4.07
C LEU A 69 -19.88 -18.45 3.73
N ASP A 70 -21.05 -18.34 4.34
CA ASP A 70 -22.27 -19.07 3.94
C ASP A 70 -23.01 -18.27 2.85
N THR A 71 -22.47 -18.29 1.63
CA THR A 71 -23.04 -17.57 0.47
C THR A 71 -22.59 -18.17 -0.87
N ASP A 72 -23.48 -18.17 -1.87
CA ASP A 72 -23.19 -18.52 -3.27
C ASP A 72 -22.79 -17.27 -4.11
N ASP A 73 -22.44 -16.16 -3.46
CA ASP A 73 -22.12 -14.88 -4.10
C ASP A 73 -20.67 -14.86 -4.60
N GLU A 74 -20.49 -14.94 -5.93
CA GLU A 74 -19.18 -15.08 -6.58
C GLU A 74 -18.24 -13.89 -6.30
N ASP A 75 -18.76 -12.66 -6.21
CA ASP A 75 -17.95 -11.47 -5.90
C ASP A 75 -17.45 -11.52 -4.45
N ALA A 76 -18.34 -11.81 -3.50
CA ALA A 76 -17.99 -11.95 -2.09
C ALA A 76 -16.97 -13.08 -1.85
N LEU A 77 -17.16 -14.23 -2.52
CA LEU A 77 -16.24 -15.36 -2.45
C LEU A 77 -14.87 -15.02 -3.07
N GLY A 78 -14.83 -14.27 -4.17
CA GLY A 78 -13.59 -13.80 -4.79
C GLY A 78 -12.76 -12.89 -3.88
N TYR A 79 -13.41 -11.97 -3.14
CA TYR A 79 -12.71 -11.19 -2.12
C TYR A 79 -12.19 -12.05 -0.96
N VAL A 80 -12.97 -13.02 -0.47
CA VAL A 80 -12.54 -13.96 0.57
C VAL A 80 -11.33 -14.77 0.12
N GLU A 81 -11.30 -15.25 -1.13
CA GLU A 81 -10.14 -15.95 -1.69
C GLU A 81 -8.90 -15.05 -1.74
N LYS A 82 -9.02 -13.82 -2.24
CA LYS A 82 -7.92 -12.84 -2.28
C LYS A 82 -7.39 -12.51 -0.88
N PHE A 83 -8.27 -12.24 0.09
CA PHE A 83 -7.86 -11.92 1.45
C PHE A 83 -7.22 -13.10 2.18
N ASN A 84 -7.75 -14.31 2.03
CA ASN A 84 -7.17 -15.53 2.60
C ASN A 84 -5.82 -15.95 1.96
N ASN A 85 -5.50 -15.41 0.78
CA ASN A 85 -4.25 -15.64 0.05
C ASN A 85 -3.46 -14.33 -0.16
N ALA A 86 -3.56 -13.40 0.81
CA ALA A 86 -3.03 -12.05 0.73
C ALA A 86 -1.58 -11.97 0.24
N ALA A 87 -1.31 -11.04 -0.69
CA ALA A 87 0.02 -10.79 -1.24
C ALA A 87 0.95 -10.00 -0.29
N PHE A 88 0.52 -9.73 0.96
CA PHE A 88 1.23 -8.87 1.92
C PHE A 88 0.94 -9.29 3.37
N SER A 89 1.94 -9.19 4.25
CA SER A 89 1.88 -9.71 5.62
C SER A 89 2.64 -8.86 6.65
N LYS A 90 2.61 -9.31 7.92
CA LYS A 90 3.40 -8.76 9.03
C LYS A 90 4.93 -8.98 8.88
N ALA A 91 5.38 -9.76 7.89
CA ALA A 91 6.80 -9.98 7.59
C ALA A 91 7.37 -8.93 6.63
N ASP A 92 6.51 -8.25 5.87
CA ASP A 92 6.86 -7.29 4.81
C ASP A 92 6.91 -5.85 5.34
N LEU A 93 6.87 -5.67 6.67
CA LEU A 93 6.91 -4.40 7.38
C LEU A 93 7.90 -4.42 8.55
N ASP A 94 8.49 -3.25 8.84
CA ASP A 94 9.07 -3.02 10.15
C ASP A 94 7.98 -3.05 11.24
N ARG A 95 8.37 -3.41 12.47
CA ARG A 95 7.41 -3.62 13.57
C ARG A 95 6.85 -2.34 14.16
N ASP A 96 7.42 -1.18 13.88
CA ASP A 96 7.02 0.09 14.50
C ASP A 96 6.07 0.90 13.62
N SER A 97 6.05 0.67 12.31
CA SER A 97 5.11 1.32 11.36
C SER A 97 3.68 0.74 11.36
N TYR A 98 3.39 -0.36 12.07
CA TYR A 98 2.02 -0.90 12.15
C TYR A 98 1.51 -1.23 13.56
N TYR A 99 0.20 -1.17 13.76
CA TYR A 99 -0.53 -1.74 14.89
C TYR A 99 -1.62 -2.66 14.35
N VAL A 100 -1.76 -3.87 14.92
CA VAL A 100 -2.88 -4.76 14.63
C VAL A 100 -3.44 -5.29 15.95
N LYS A 101 -4.76 -5.46 16.01
CA LYS A 101 -5.43 -6.11 17.14
C LYS A 101 -6.83 -6.60 16.77
N SER A 102 -7.12 -7.85 17.11
CA SER A 102 -8.50 -8.37 17.19
C SER A 102 -8.97 -8.65 18.62
N GLY A 103 -10.27 -8.91 18.77
CA GLY A 103 -10.92 -9.31 20.03
C GLY A 103 -12.41 -8.97 20.07
N TYR A 104 -13.03 -9.23 21.22
CA TYR A 104 -14.47 -9.09 21.44
C TYR A 104 -14.85 -7.77 22.14
N GLY A 105 -15.93 -7.15 21.66
CA GLY A 105 -16.71 -6.09 22.29
C GLY A 105 -16.02 -4.79 22.65
N GLN A 106 -16.76 -3.92 23.34
CA GLN A 106 -16.31 -2.55 23.65
C GLN A 106 -15.02 -2.46 24.48
N LYS A 107 -14.63 -3.54 25.17
CA LYS A 107 -13.34 -3.65 25.86
C LYS A 107 -12.16 -3.68 24.87
N THR A 108 -12.31 -4.38 23.75
CA THR A 108 -11.28 -4.49 22.71
C THR A 108 -11.13 -3.17 21.96
N LEU A 109 -12.23 -2.55 21.53
CA LEU A 109 -12.23 -1.21 20.91
C LEU A 109 -11.56 -0.14 21.80
N LYS A 110 -11.88 -0.11 23.10
CA LYS A 110 -11.22 0.80 24.07
C LYS A 110 -9.72 0.51 24.23
N THR A 111 -9.29 -0.72 23.99
CA THR A 111 -7.87 -1.13 24.00
C THR A 111 -7.18 -0.69 22.71
N ILE A 112 -7.80 -0.93 21.54
CA ILE A 112 -7.36 -0.47 20.22
C ILE A 112 -7.09 1.05 20.23
N ASN A 113 -8.10 1.85 20.61
CA ASN A 113 -7.98 3.31 20.64
C ASN A 113 -6.80 3.77 21.53
N LYS A 114 -6.68 3.18 22.73
CA LYS A 114 -5.62 3.51 23.69
C LYS A 114 -4.22 3.15 23.16
N GLU A 115 -4.06 1.98 22.55
CA GLU A 115 -2.75 1.46 22.14
C GLU A 115 -2.30 2.04 20.80
N SER A 116 -3.19 2.10 19.80
CA SER A 116 -2.96 2.77 18.52
C SER A 116 -2.55 4.23 18.73
N LYS A 117 -3.27 5.00 19.56
CA LYS A 117 -2.96 6.40 19.88
C LYS A 117 -1.68 6.58 20.71
N LYS A 118 -1.29 5.57 21.50
CA LYS A 118 0.00 5.57 22.22
C LYS A 118 1.18 5.31 21.27
N LYS A 119 0.98 4.43 20.28
CA LYS A 119 2.01 4.07 19.30
C LYS A 119 2.17 5.14 18.22
N PHE A 120 1.06 5.72 17.77
CA PHE A 120 0.99 6.76 16.75
C PHE A 120 0.30 8.01 17.33
N PRO A 121 1.04 8.89 18.04
CA PRO A 121 0.47 10.13 18.57
C PRO A 121 -0.06 11.08 17.48
N GLU A 122 0.51 10.99 16.28
CA GLU A 122 0.23 11.86 15.12
C GLU A 122 -0.66 11.16 14.08
N LYS A 123 -1.44 10.14 14.49
CA LYS A 123 -2.31 9.41 13.57
C LYS A 123 -3.34 10.32 12.87
N SER A 124 -3.50 10.13 11.57
CA SER A 124 -4.38 10.93 10.69
C SER A 124 -5.88 10.62 10.87
N PHE A 125 -6.21 9.49 11.51
CA PHE A 125 -7.57 9.05 11.77
C PHE A 125 -7.91 9.05 13.27
N GLY A 126 -9.20 9.28 13.57
CA GLY A 126 -9.71 9.44 14.93
C GLY A 126 -9.61 8.18 15.81
N ASP A 127 -10.15 8.27 17.02
CA ASP A 127 -10.44 7.08 17.83
C ASP A 127 -11.76 6.46 17.34
N LEU A 128 -11.88 5.13 17.36
CA LEU A 128 -13.07 4.41 16.91
C LEU A 128 -14.26 4.70 17.85
N GLU A 129 -15.43 4.98 17.28
CA GLU A 129 -16.65 5.36 18.02
C GLU A 129 -17.82 4.36 17.86
N LEU A 130 -17.54 3.11 17.45
CA LEU A 130 -18.54 2.03 17.39
C LEU A 130 -19.06 1.66 18.79
N ASP A 131 -20.30 1.17 18.88
CA ASP A 131 -20.87 0.57 20.09
C ASP A 131 -20.99 -0.95 19.88
N LEU A 132 -20.16 -1.73 20.58
CA LEU A 132 -19.99 -3.18 20.37
C LEU A 132 -20.43 -3.98 21.60
N SER A 133 -21.33 -4.93 21.40
CA SER A 133 -21.77 -5.91 22.41
C SER A 133 -20.63 -6.81 22.87
N ASP A 134 -20.76 -7.45 24.03
CA ASP A 134 -19.75 -8.39 24.54
C ASP A 134 -19.52 -9.63 23.65
N ARG A 135 -20.41 -9.90 22.67
CA ARG A 135 -20.21 -10.95 21.64
C ARG A 135 -19.59 -10.42 20.34
N ASP A 136 -19.64 -9.12 20.06
CA ASP A 136 -19.31 -8.61 18.73
C ASP A 136 -17.79 -8.68 18.51
N ILE A 137 -17.36 -9.09 17.31
CA ILE A 137 -15.94 -9.20 16.96
C ILE A 137 -15.49 -7.89 16.31
N ILE A 138 -14.31 -7.40 16.71
CA ILE A 138 -13.57 -6.39 15.96
C ILE A 138 -12.17 -6.94 15.64
N SER A 139 -11.74 -6.77 14.39
CA SER A 139 -10.34 -6.80 14.00
C SER A 139 -9.96 -5.47 13.39
N TYR A 140 -8.77 -4.96 13.71
CA TYR A 140 -8.34 -3.63 13.33
C TYR A 140 -6.85 -3.61 13.03
N ALA A 141 -6.49 -2.93 11.95
CA ALA A 141 -5.13 -2.56 11.62
C ALA A 141 -5.01 -1.04 11.51
N TYR A 142 -3.81 -0.54 11.79
CA TYR A 142 -3.40 0.82 11.47
C TYR A 142 -1.94 0.78 11.00
N PHE A 143 -1.72 1.19 9.76
CA PHE A 143 -0.40 1.35 9.17
C PHE A 143 -0.09 2.85 9.05
N LEU A 144 1.13 3.25 9.42
CA LEU A 144 1.65 4.59 9.23
C LEU A 144 3.15 4.49 9.03
N LYS A 145 3.58 4.92 7.85
CA LYS A 145 4.97 5.05 7.46
C LYS A 145 5.21 6.51 7.11
N GLN A 146 6.32 7.06 7.57
CA GLN A 146 6.76 8.41 7.20
C GLN A 146 8.20 8.27 6.72
N VAL A 147 8.46 8.68 5.49
CA VAL A 147 9.79 8.62 4.88
C VAL A 147 10.23 10.01 4.44
N GLU A 148 11.48 10.35 4.73
CA GLU A 148 12.12 11.57 4.23
C GLU A 148 13.14 11.22 3.16
N TYR A 149 13.23 12.01 2.09
CA TYR A 149 14.29 11.87 1.09
C TYR A 149 15.67 12.10 1.71
N LEU A 150 16.69 11.40 1.23
CA LEU A 150 18.08 11.61 1.67
C LEU A 150 18.49 13.08 1.49
N VAL A 151 18.13 13.65 0.34
CA VAL A 151 18.22 15.08 0.02
C VAL A 151 16.82 15.58 -0.35
N ALA A 152 16.37 16.69 0.24
CA ALA A 152 15.08 17.29 -0.11
C ALA A 152 15.16 18.05 -1.45
N PHE A 153 14.08 18.02 -2.22
CA PHE A 153 13.95 18.65 -3.54
C PHE A 153 13.48 20.10 -3.45
N GLU A 154 13.64 20.87 -4.52
CA GLU A 154 13.10 22.25 -4.61
C GLU A 154 11.61 22.28 -4.99
N GLU A 155 10.84 23.20 -4.39
CA GLU A 155 9.40 23.35 -4.62
C GLU A 155 9.10 24.17 -5.90
N THR A 156 8.05 23.83 -6.64
CA THR A 156 7.67 24.55 -7.87
C THR A 156 6.15 24.60 -8.14
N ASP A 157 5.65 25.79 -8.48
CA ASP A 157 4.29 26.00 -9.04
C ASP A 157 4.22 25.69 -10.55
N THR A 158 5.19 24.93 -11.09
CA THR A 158 5.33 24.66 -12.53
C THR A 158 5.58 23.19 -12.87
N ALA A 159 5.25 22.28 -11.96
CA ALA A 159 5.03 20.88 -12.32
C ALA A 159 3.80 20.78 -13.23
N ARG A 160 3.70 19.68 -13.99
CA ARG A 160 2.59 19.45 -14.92
C ARG A 160 1.86 18.17 -14.61
N PHE A 161 0.53 18.24 -14.68
CA PHE A 161 -0.37 17.10 -14.61
C PHE A 161 -1.49 17.32 -15.63
N ASN A 162 -1.74 16.33 -16.50
CA ASN A 162 -2.70 16.42 -17.61
C ASN A 162 -2.62 17.72 -18.45
N GLY A 163 -1.40 18.25 -18.60
CA GLY A 163 -1.11 19.49 -19.34
C GLY A 163 -1.25 20.78 -18.53
N GLU A 164 -1.98 20.78 -17.40
CA GLU A 164 -2.13 21.94 -16.51
C GLU A 164 -0.86 22.18 -15.68
N LYS A 165 -0.78 23.34 -15.01
CA LYS A 165 0.26 23.65 -14.03
C LYS A 165 -0.23 23.37 -12.62
N VAL A 166 0.57 22.66 -11.85
CA VAL A 166 0.27 22.27 -10.47
C VAL A 166 1.50 22.50 -9.57
N ARG A 167 1.27 22.49 -8.25
CA ARG A 167 2.36 22.42 -7.27
C ARG A 167 3.07 21.07 -7.38
N GLY A 168 4.38 21.11 -7.24
CA GLY A 168 5.25 19.95 -7.36
C GLY A 168 6.64 20.25 -6.83
N PHE A 169 7.57 19.36 -7.14
CA PHE A 169 8.99 19.49 -6.82
C PHE A 169 9.87 18.98 -7.95
N TYR A 170 11.13 19.37 -7.95
CA TYR A 170 12.13 19.05 -8.99
C TYR A 170 13.54 18.97 -8.41
N SER A 171 14.47 18.33 -9.12
CA SER A 171 15.89 18.34 -8.78
C SER A 171 16.60 19.59 -9.30
N ASP A 172 17.35 20.27 -8.44
CA ASP A 172 18.13 21.48 -8.75
C ASP A 172 19.64 21.24 -8.50
N GLY A 173 20.22 20.32 -9.29
CA GLY A 173 21.66 20.04 -9.34
C GLY A 173 22.11 18.75 -8.65
N GLU A 174 23.38 18.41 -8.90
CA GLU A 174 24.07 17.13 -8.62
C GLU A 174 23.66 16.41 -7.33
N GLU A 175 23.55 17.10 -6.19
CA GLU A 175 23.17 16.50 -4.90
C GLU A 175 21.69 16.03 -4.85
N GLN A 176 20.78 16.72 -5.55
CA GLN A 176 19.39 16.29 -5.72
C GLN A 176 19.21 15.36 -6.93
N ASP A 177 20.05 15.46 -7.94
CA ASP A 177 20.03 14.56 -9.10
C ASP A 177 20.53 13.15 -8.73
N GLU A 178 21.57 13.04 -7.87
CA GLU A 178 21.98 11.78 -7.24
C GLU A 178 20.88 11.17 -6.33
N ASN A 179 19.90 11.96 -5.88
CA ASN A 179 18.79 11.46 -5.04
C ASN A 179 17.76 10.64 -5.84
N VAL A 180 17.86 10.64 -7.18
CA VAL A 180 16.98 9.89 -8.10
C VAL A 180 17.74 8.74 -8.74
N GLU A 181 17.25 7.51 -8.53
CA GLU A 181 17.79 6.29 -9.15
C GLU A 181 16.88 5.81 -10.27
N ILE A 182 17.36 5.81 -11.51
CA ILE A 182 16.68 5.15 -12.63
C ILE A 182 16.86 3.63 -12.46
N ILE A 183 15.75 2.92 -12.16
CA ILE A 183 15.73 1.46 -12.17
C ILE A 183 15.55 0.97 -13.61
N LYS A 184 14.66 1.61 -14.39
CA LYS A 184 14.42 1.27 -15.80
C LYS A 184 13.76 2.41 -16.56
N TYR A 185 14.30 2.77 -17.71
CA TYR A 185 13.73 3.79 -18.60
C TYR A 185 13.45 3.19 -19.99
N TRP A 186 12.24 3.39 -20.50
CA TRP A 186 11.88 3.05 -21.88
C TRP A 186 11.61 4.32 -22.71
N SER A 187 11.00 5.35 -22.10
CA SER A 187 10.71 6.67 -22.68
C SER A 187 10.25 7.66 -21.60
N ASP A 188 10.12 8.94 -21.94
CA ASP A 188 9.56 9.98 -21.06
C ASP A 188 8.15 9.64 -20.53
N ASP A 189 7.41 8.79 -21.24
CA ASP A 189 6.08 8.32 -20.84
C ASP A 189 6.07 6.91 -20.22
N LYS A 190 7.22 6.22 -20.14
CA LYS A 190 7.34 4.91 -19.49
C LYS A 190 8.70 4.68 -18.82
N PHE A 191 8.71 4.66 -17.49
CA PHE A 191 9.90 4.46 -16.65
C PHE A 191 9.54 3.98 -15.23
N ILE A 192 10.54 3.46 -14.52
CA ILE A 192 10.55 3.18 -13.08
C ILE A 192 11.78 3.85 -12.48
N ILE A 193 11.58 4.66 -11.44
CA ILE A 193 12.64 5.31 -10.65
C ILE A 193 12.45 5.02 -9.15
N SER A 194 13.52 5.06 -8.37
CA SER A 194 13.49 5.12 -6.91
C SER A 194 13.96 6.50 -6.43
N LEU A 195 13.40 6.99 -5.33
CA LEU A 195 13.86 8.19 -4.65
C LEU A 195 14.60 7.78 -3.37
N LYS A 196 15.88 8.16 -3.23
CA LYS A 196 16.70 7.79 -2.06
C LYS A 196 16.11 8.38 -0.78
N LEU A 197 16.09 7.57 0.28
CA LEU A 197 15.53 7.91 1.58
C LEU A 197 16.63 8.02 2.66
N LYS A 198 16.30 8.63 3.80
CA LYS A 198 17.20 8.71 4.97
C LYS A 198 17.35 7.39 5.73
N ASP A 199 16.40 6.48 5.60
CA ASP A 199 16.46 5.12 6.12
C ASP A 199 16.77 4.16 4.94
N ASP A 200 17.84 3.37 5.05
CA ASP A 200 18.28 2.43 3.99
C ASP A 200 17.56 1.07 4.06
N MET A 201 16.55 0.94 4.92
CA MET A 201 15.64 -0.22 4.99
C MET A 201 14.35 -0.07 4.16
N ASP A 202 14.03 1.16 3.73
CA ASP A 202 12.80 1.50 3.02
C ASP A 202 13.07 1.83 1.54
N GLU A 203 12.11 1.56 0.66
CA GLU A 203 12.19 1.99 -0.75
C GLU A 203 10.91 2.73 -1.18
N LEU A 204 11.08 3.85 -1.89
CA LEU A 204 10.00 4.64 -2.48
C LEU A 204 10.18 4.68 -4.00
N ILE A 205 9.38 3.87 -4.69
CA ILE A 205 9.47 3.65 -6.14
C ILE A 205 8.31 4.34 -6.85
N LEU A 206 8.62 5.03 -7.94
CA LEU A 206 7.64 5.71 -8.81
C LEU A 206 7.68 5.07 -10.20
N ALA A 207 6.52 4.61 -10.68
CA ALA A 207 6.36 3.96 -11.98
C ALA A 207 5.38 4.75 -12.86
N LYS A 208 5.75 4.98 -14.12
CA LYS A 208 4.93 5.66 -15.14
C LYS A 208 4.81 4.78 -16.39
N GLY A 209 3.68 4.85 -17.11
CA GLY A 209 3.50 4.16 -18.40
C GLY A 209 3.06 2.70 -18.32
N PHE A 210 2.44 2.32 -17.21
CA PHE A 210 1.93 0.98 -16.96
C PHE A 210 0.42 0.89 -17.12
N ASP A 211 -0.08 -0.32 -17.32
CA ASP A 211 -1.51 -0.60 -17.24
C ASP A 211 -1.93 -0.65 -15.76
N MET A 212 -3.10 -0.13 -15.48
CA MET A 212 -3.63 0.03 -14.12
C MET A 212 -4.87 -0.84 -13.89
N ASP A 213 -5.38 -1.45 -14.96
CA ASP A 213 -6.26 -2.62 -14.89
C ASP A 213 -5.46 -3.89 -14.50
N ASP A 214 -4.12 -3.84 -14.61
CA ASP A 214 -3.16 -4.83 -14.10
C ASP A 214 -2.11 -4.18 -13.15
N PRO A 215 -2.52 -3.77 -11.93
CA PRO A 215 -1.60 -3.24 -10.92
C PRO A 215 -0.62 -4.31 -10.39
N GLU A 216 -0.91 -5.59 -10.66
CA GLU A 216 -0.17 -6.75 -10.21
C GLU A 216 1.05 -7.01 -11.10
N GLY A 217 0.92 -6.79 -12.42
CA GLY A 217 2.02 -6.73 -13.37
C GLY A 217 3.06 -5.65 -13.05
N ILE A 218 2.65 -4.51 -12.47
CA ILE A 218 3.58 -3.46 -12.01
C ILE A 218 4.44 -3.97 -10.85
N VAL A 219 3.81 -4.60 -9.85
CA VAL A 219 4.52 -5.17 -8.71
C VAL A 219 5.41 -6.33 -9.15
N TYR A 220 4.97 -7.16 -10.11
CA TYR A 220 5.80 -8.21 -10.69
C TYR A 220 7.03 -7.66 -11.44
N GLU A 221 6.86 -6.66 -12.31
CA GLU A 221 7.97 -6.01 -13.04
C GLU A 221 9.02 -5.45 -12.05
N ILE A 222 8.60 -4.74 -11.00
CA ILE A 222 9.50 -4.19 -9.98
C ILE A 222 10.25 -5.30 -9.21
N ASN A 223 9.60 -6.43 -8.92
CA ASN A 223 10.25 -7.56 -8.25
C ASN A 223 11.19 -8.38 -9.16
N ASP A 224 10.89 -8.53 -10.46
CA ASP A 224 11.75 -9.23 -11.43
C ASP A 224 13.05 -8.44 -11.72
N LEU A 225 13.01 -7.11 -11.54
CA LEU A 225 14.17 -6.23 -11.69
C LEU A 225 15.23 -6.38 -10.58
N GLY A 226 14.83 -6.63 -9.33
CA GLY A 226 15.72 -6.95 -8.20
C GLY A 226 16.98 -6.07 -8.10
N ASP A 227 18.15 -6.70 -7.94
CA ASP A 227 19.49 -6.07 -7.92
C ASP A 227 19.95 -5.52 -9.30
N SER A 228 19.03 -5.07 -10.16
CA SER A 228 19.36 -4.42 -11.45
C SER A 228 20.26 -3.19 -11.23
N GLN A 229 21.16 -2.94 -12.20
CA GLN A 229 22.04 -1.78 -12.14
C GLN A 229 21.20 -0.51 -12.23
N ARG A 230 21.05 0.18 -11.11
CA ARG A 230 20.44 1.50 -11.05
C ARG A 230 21.40 2.55 -11.59
N GLU A 231 20.89 3.45 -12.40
CA GLU A 231 21.64 4.59 -12.95
C GLU A 231 21.18 5.88 -12.23
N ILE A 232 22.01 6.93 -12.23
CA ILE A 232 21.63 8.26 -11.73
C ILE A 232 21.37 9.19 -12.91
N LEU A 233 20.65 10.29 -12.67
CA LEU A 233 20.44 11.34 -13.67
C LEU A 233 21.78 11.93 -14.13
N THR A 234 21.84 12.29 -15.42
CA THR A 234 22.97 13.02 -16.03
C THR A 234 22.71 14.53 -16.08
N GLU A 235 23.74 15.35 -16.36
CA GLU A 235 23.65 16.83 -16.41
C GLU A 235 22.61 17.38 -17.40
N ASP A 236 22.15 16.59 -18.38
CA ASP A 236 21.13 16.96 -19.38
C ASP A 236 19.70 16.51 -18.99
N GLU A 237 19.53 15.77 -17.89
CA GLU A 237 18.25 15.22 -17.41
C GLU A 237 17.73 15.98 -16.19
N VAL A 238 16.40 16.01 -15.98
CA VAL A 238 15.77 16.75 -14.87
C VAL A 238 14.58 15.98 -14.33
N PHE A 239 14.62 15.60 -13.04
CA PHE A 239 13.45 15.04 -12.36
C PHE A 239 12.46 16.14 -11.97
N ARG A 240 11.17 15.89 -12.18
CA ARG A 240 10.07 16.76 -11.74
C ARG A 240 8.77 16.00 -11.62
N MET A 241 8.04 16.19 -10.53
CA MET A 241 6.69 15.64 -10.38
C MET A 241 5.73 16.59 -9.62
N PRO A 242 4.39 16.42 -9.78
CA PRO A 242 3.41 17.05 -8.89
C PRO A 242 3.54 16.56 -7.44
N ASN A 243 3.09 17.38 -6.48
CA ASN A 243 2.78 16.88 -5.15
C ASN A 243 1.58 15.93 -5.26
N LEU A 244 1.61 14.81 -4.54
CA LEU A 244 0.48 13.89 -4.45
C LEU A 244 -0.27 14.10 -3.12
N HIS A 245 -1.59 13.95 -3.19
CA HIS A 245 -2.48 13.94 -2.04
C HIS A 245 -3.63 12.97 -2.30
N LEU A 246 -3.90 12.10 -1.34
CA LEU A 246 -4.98 11.13 -1.36
C LEU A 246 -5.64 11.08 0.02
N ASP A 247 -6.96 11.23 0.06
CA ASP A 247 -7.82 10.99 1.22
C ASP A 247 -8.96 10.10 0.73
N TYR A 248 -8.81 8.78 0.89
CA TYR A 248 -9.71 7.78 0.32
C TYR A 248 -10.35 6.92 1.42
N HIS A 249 -11.65 6.65 1.24
CA HIS A 249 -12.45 5.79 2.08
C HIS A 249 -13.17 4.75 1.21
N ARG A 250 -13.18 3.49 1.65
CA ARG A 250 -13.81 2.38 0.93
C ARG A 250 -14.47 1.39 1.88
N ASP A 251 -15.78 1.27 1.76
CA ASP A 251 -16.54 0.14 2.29
C ASP A 251 -16.38 -1.08 1.36
N TYR A 252 -16.36 -2.28 1.94
CA TYR A 252 -16.40 -3.55 1.22
C TYR A 252 -17.84 -4.06 1.17
N GLU A 253 -18.71 -3.35 0.45
CA GLU A 253 -20.16 -3.60 0.37
C GLU A 253 -20.49 -5.05 -0.01
N GLU A 254 -19.64 -5.67 -0.83
CA GLU A 254 -19.77 -7.05 -1.33
C GLU A 254 -19.76 -8.09 -0.19
N LEU A 255 -19.06 -7.78 0.91
CA LEU A 255 -18.91 -8.64 2.07
C LEU A 255 -19.95 -8.36 3.18
N LEU A 256 -20.72 -7.27 3.08
CA LEU A 256 -21.61 -6.85 4.18
C LEU A 256 -22.84 -7.76 4.32
N GLY A 257 -23.17 -8.10 5.57
CA GLY A 257 -24.31 -8.95 5.91
C GLY A 257 -24.15 -10.43 5.55
N LYS A 258 -23.00 -10.84 5.00
CA LYS A 258 -22.68 -12.25 4.73
C LYS A 258 -22.38 -12.97 6.04
N PHE A 259 -23.01 -14.13 6.26
CA PHE A 259 -22.77 -14.98 7.42
C PHE A 259 -21.49 -15.80 7.25
N LEU A 260 -20.82 -16.14 8.36
CA LEU A 260 -19.64 -17.01 8.36
C LEU A 260 -20.06 -18.48 8.37
N ALA A 261 -19.32 -19.32 7.66
CA ALA A 261 -19.46 -20.78 7.67
C ALA A 261 -18.43 -21.47 8.59
N ASN A 262 -17.56 -20.70 9.28
CA ASN A 262 -16.57 -21.20 10.22
C ASN A 262 -17.23 -21.82 11.46
N GLN A 263 -16.66 -22.93 11.96
CA GLN A 263 -17.31 -23.71 13.02
C GLN A 263 -17.36 -22.94 14.36
N GLY A 264 -18.57 -22.77 14.91
CA GLY A 264 -18.82 -21.96 16.11
C GLY A 264 -19.04 -20.46 15.84
N PHE A 265 -18.95 -20.03 14.57
CA PHE A 265 -19.18 -18.66 14.13
C PHE A 265 -20.41 -18.52 13.20
N GLU A 266 -21.25 -19.55 13.11
CA GLU A 266 -22.39 -19.62 12.17
C GLU A 266 -23.49 -18.57 12.47
N ASP A 267 -23.57 -18.10 13.72
CA ASP A 267 -24.44 -16.99 14.16
C ASP A 267 -23.92 -15.59 13.72
N TYR A 268 -22.69 -15.49 13.22
CA TYR A 268 -22.00 -14.21 12.97
C TYR A 268 -22.04 -13.82 11.48
N ALA A 269 -22.08 -12.51 11.24
CA ALA A 269 -21.98 -11.93 9.91
C ALA A 269 -21.05 -10.72 9.89
N ILE A 270 -20.48 -10.40 8.73
CA ILE A 270 -19.65 -9.20 8.55
C ILE A 270 -20.58 -7.97 8.57
N ALA A 271 -20.70 -7.33 9.74
CA ALA A 271 -21.60 -6.19 9.94
C ALA A 271 -21.07 -4.86 9.37
N ALA A 272 -19.74 -4.71 9.31
CA ALA A 272 -19.04 -3.58 8.72
C ALA A 272 -17.61 -4.00 8.36
N MET A 273 -17.10 -3.54 7.21
CA MET A 273 -15.71 -3.74 6.78
C MET A 273 -15.33 -2.59 5.85
N PHE A 274 -14.39 -1.75 6.28
CA PHE A 274 -13.98 -0.55 5.54
C PHE A 274 -12.50 -0.24 5.78
N GLU A 275 -11.88 0.43 4.82
CA GLU A 275 -10.55 1.01 4.96
C GLU A 275 -10.57 2.52 4.79
N ASN A 276 -9.55 3.19 5.36
CA ASN A 276 -9.27 4.59 5.10
C ASN A 276 -7.79 4.71 4.76
N ILE A 277 -7.47 5.32 3.64
CA ILE A 277 -6.12 5.49 3.12
C ILE A 277 -5.84 6.97 3.02
N LYS A 278 -4.78 7.42 3.68
CA LYS A 278 -4.21 8.76 3.50
C LYS A 278 -2.79 8.63 2.98
N PHE A 279 -2.47 9.48 2.02
CA PHE A 279 -1.12 9.60 1.49
C PHE A 279 -0.87 11.05 1.08
N ASP A 280 0.21 11.64 1.57
CA ASP A 280 0.77 12.89 1.04
C ASP A 280 2.19 12.63 0.53
N MET A 281 2.57 13.21 -0.60
CA MET A 281 3.98 13.32 -1.02
C MET A 281 4.30 14.73 -1.51
N ASP A 282 5.37 15.31 -0.95
CA ASP A 282 5.86 16.65 -1.22
C ASP A 282 7.39 16.66 -1.34
N SER A 283 8.00 17.83 -1.49
CA SER A 283 9.45 18.03 -1.69
C SER A 283 10.37 17.41 -0.63
N LYS A 284 9.84 16.96 0.52
CA LYS A 284 10.61 16.43 1.64
C LYS A 284 10.48 14.91 1.81
N GLY A 285 9.45 14.28 1.23
CA GLY A 285 9.17 12.86 1.41
C GLY A 285 7.69 12.50 1.29
N ALA A 286 7.30 11.35 1.86
CA ALA A 286 5.94 10.81 1.83
C ALA A 286 5.46 10.32 3.21
N ARG A 287 4.14 10.35 3.44
CA ARG A 287 3.46 10.01 4.70
C ARG A 287 2.00 9.59 4.51
#